data_AF-A0AAD5T585-F1
#
_entry.id   AF-A0AAD5T585-F1
#
_cell.length_a   1.000
_cell.length_b   1.000
_cell.length_c   1.000
_cell.angle_alpha   90.00
_cell.angle_beta   90.00
_cell.angle_gamma   90.00
#
_symmetry.space_group_name_H-M   'P 1'
#
loop_
_entity.id
_entity.type
_entity.pdbx_description
1 polymer ?
#
loop_
_entity_poly.entity_id
_entity_poly.type
_entity_poly.pdbx_seq_one_letter_code
_entity_poly.pdbx_strand_id
1 'polypeptide(L)'
;MRTEAEDTKTPNNQNCAWLSDGSGENEAPLRLRGGKGGFGSMLRAQGGRMASQKTTNFEACRDLSGRRLKTVNDAKKIADFKEAEPERKRKLKEQLKAKIEKGLKVPEQKKIRFDDTEFVQNHEQVLEEVKETVKKALKKKSVPLLVKKKSEDSGAGRTVETKKRIWGDSDSEGSEDE
;
A
#
# COMPACT_ATOMS: atom_id res chain seq x y z
N MET A 1 2.56 49.57 16.66
CA MET A 1 1.24 49.58 15.99
C MET A 1 1.46 49.47 14.49
N ARG A 2 0.57 48.75 13.80
CA ARG A 2 0.52 48.43 12.35
C ARG A 2 1.34 47.18 11.96
N THR A 3 0.80 45.98 12.18
CA THR A 3 -0.25 45.21 11.46
C THR A 3 0.22 44.60 10.14
N GLU A 4 -0.06 43.30 10.06
CA GLU A 4 0.18 42.32 9.02
C GLU A 4 -0.41 42.71 7.66
N ALA A 5 0.17 42.17 6.58
CA ALA A 5 -0.50 41.92 5.32
C ALA A 5 0.12 40.67 4.69
N GLU A 6 -0.59 39.55 4.83
CA GLU A 6 -0.48 38.41 3.92
C GLU A 6 -1.10 38.81 2.59
N ASP A 7 -0.52 38.39 1.46
CA ASP A 7 -1.29 38.20 0.22
C ASP A 7 -0.60 37.24 -0.77
N THR A 8 -1.14 36.02 -0.78
CA THR A 8 -1.64 35.26 -1.93
C THR A 8 -0.78 35.09 -3.22
N LYS A 9 -0.28 33.86 -3.35
CA LYS A 9 -0.17 33.01 -4.55
C LYS A 9 -0.86 33.52 -5.84
N THR A 10 -0.10 33.66 -6.93
CA THR A 10 -0.44 33.07 -8.24
C THR A 10 0.81 32.69 -9.07
N PRO A 11 0.78 31.56 -9.79
CA PRO A 11 1.80 31.16 -10.75
C PRO A 11 1.47 31.75 -12.12
N ASN A 12 2.47 32.26 -12.85
CA ASN A 12 2.27 32.56 -14.27
C ASN A 12 3.33 31.86 -15.12
N ASN A 13 2.92 30.66 -15.54
CA ASN A 13 3.46 29.93 -16.67
C ASN A 13 3.20 30.75 -17.95
N GLN A 14 4.14 31.60 -18.33
CA GLN A 14 4.14 32.23 -19.65
C GLN A 14 4.87 31.31 -20.63
N ASN A 15 4.07 30.48 -21.29
CA ASN A 15 4.27 30.08 -22.67
C ASN A 15 4.73 31.29 -23.49
N CYS A 16 6.00 31.33 -23.90
CA CYS A 16 6.43 32.22 -24.97
C CYS A 16 5.94 31.62 -26.29
N ALA A 17 4.80 32.12 -26.75
CA ALA A 17 4.33 31.93 -28.11
C ALA A 17 5.30 32.63 -29.06
N TRP A 18 5.98 31.85 -29.90
CA TRP A 18 6.76 32.36 -31.03
C TRP A 18 5.82 32.37 -32.24
N LEU A 19 5.20 33.52 -32.49
CA LEU A 19 4.56 33.84 -33.75
C LEU A 19 5.18 35.15 -34.23
N SER A 20 5.98 35.10 -35.29
CA SER A 20 5.91 36.04 -36.41
C SER A 20 7.05 35.78 -37.39
N ASP A 21 6.63 35.62 -38.63
CA ASP A 21 7.40 35.59 -39.86
C ASP A 21 8.29 36.84 -40.03
N GLY A 22 9.38 36.71 -40.78
CA GLY A 22 10.09 37.89 -41.27
C GLY A 22 11.57 37.63 -41.52
N SER A 23 11.92 37.56 -42.80
CA SER A 23 13.17 37.98 -43.45
C SER A 23 14.34 38.41 -42.56
N GLY A 24 15.51 37.86 -42.89
CA GLY A 24 16.78 38.09 -42.23
C GLY A 24 17.09 39.55 -41.91
N GLU A 25 17.65 39.72 -40.73
CA GLU A 25 18.82 40.53 -40.46
C GLU A 25 19.37 40.01 -39.13
N ASN A 26 20.60 39.51 -39.13
CA ASN A 26 21.29 39.22 -37.89
C ASN A 26 21.60 40.57 -37.23
N GLU A 27 20.66 41.12 -36.49
CA GLU A 27 20.93 42.25 -35.59
C GLU A 27 21.83 41.73 -34.46
N ALA A 28 23.13 41.81 -34.70
CA ALA A 28 24.13 41.59 -33.68
C ALA A 28 23.88 42.58 -32.53
N PRO A 29 23.67 42.11 -31.29
CA PRO A 29 23.42 43.01 -30.18
C PRO A 29 24.67 43.90 -29.98
N LEU A 30 24.45 45.21 -30.06
CA LEU A 30 25.39 46.25 -29.70
C LEU A 30 26.07 45.88 -28.38
N ARG A 31 27.36 45.56 -28.43
CA ARG A 31 28.15 45.15 -27.27
C ARG A 31 28.35 46.38 -26.37
N LEU A 32 27.49 46.51 -25.37
CA LEU A 32 27.63 47.47 -24.27
C LEU A 32 28.99 47.31 -23.57
N ARG A 33 29.59 48.42 -23.11
CA ARG A 33 30.88 48.39 -22.40
C ARG A 33 30.69 47.74 -21.03
N GLY A 34 31.06 46.46 -20.96
CA GLY A 34 31.16 45.64 -19.75
C GLY A 34 30.04 44.59 -19.68
N GLY A 35 30.28 43.30 -19.75
CA GLY A 35 31.52 42.54 -19.81
C GLY A 35 31.16 41.07 -20.04
N LYS A 36 32.11 40.25 -20.48
CA LYS A 36 31.96 38.80 -20.59
C LYS A 36 31.75 38.19 -19.19
N GLY A 37 30.52 38.22 -18.69
CA GLY A 37 30.22 38.05 -17.26
C GLY A 37 29.42 36.81 -16.88
N GLY A 38 29.00 35.95 -17.81
CA GLY A 38 28.18 34.77 -17.48
C GLY A 38 28.95 33.69 -16.74
N PHE A 39 30.16 33.35 -17.21
CA PHE A 39 30.93 32.24 -16.64
C PHE A 39 31.52 32.57 -15.26
N GLY A 40 32.10 33.76 -15.09
CA GLY A 40 32.67 34.18 -13.81
C GLY A 40 31.62 34.41 -12.72
N SER A 41 30.44 34.92 -13.07
CA SER A 41 29.32 35.04 -12.11
C SER A 41 28.75 33.68 -11.75
N MET A 42 28.65 32.75 -12.71
CA MET A 42 28.24 31.37 -12.44
C MET A 42 29.24 30.65 -11.53
N LEU A 43 30.54 30.80 -11.76
CA LEU A 43 31.58 30.28 -10.86
C LEU A 43 31.52 30.91 -9.48
N ARG A 44 31.25 32.22 -9.38
CA ARG A 44 31.10 32.91 -8.08
C ARG A 44 29.86 32.42 -7.33
N ALA A 45 28.75 32.21 -8.03
CA ALA A 45 27.52 31.66 -7.47
C ALA A 45 27.66 30.20 -7.05
N GLN A 46 28.33 29.36 -7.85
CA GLN A 46 28.60 27.96 -7.51
C GLN A 46 29.66 27.82 -6.41
N GLY A 47 30.74 28.60 -6.48
CA GLY A 47 31.81 28.61 -5.48
C GLY A 47 31.30 29.06 -4.10
N GLY A 48 30.38 30.03 -4.05
CA GLY A 48 29.73 30.43 -2.80
C GLY A 48 28.88 29.31 -2.18
N ARG A 49 28.20 28.50 -3.02
CA ARG A 49 27.43 27.33 -2.56
C ARG A 49 28.35 26.22 -2.03
N MET A 50 29.43 25.92 -2.74
CA MET A 50 30.39 24.88 -2.36
C MET A 50 31.21 25.25 -1.11
N ALA A 51 31.56 26.52 -0.93
CA ALA A 51 32.29 26.99 0.24
C ALA A 51 31.40 27.12 1.49
N SER A 52 30.10 27.41 1.31
CA SER A 52 29.12 27.49 2.41
C SER A 52 28.62 26.10 2.85
N GLN A 53 28.50 25.15 1.92
CA GLN A 53 28.16 23.77 2.27
C GLN A 53 29.36 23.05 2.89
N LYS A 54 29.35 22.98 4.23
CA LYS A 54 30.28 22.16 4.99
C LYS A 54 30.11 20.70 4.56
N THR A 55 31.20 20.06 4.13
CA THR A 55 31.19 18.65 3.76
C THR A 55 30.83 17.82 4.99
N THR A 56 29.75 17.05 4.91
CA THR A 56 29.32 16.14 5.99
C THR A 56 29.98 14.76 5.91
N ASN A 57 30.82 14.54 4.90
CA ASN A 57 31.52 13.28 4.68
C ASN A 57 32.81 13.22 5.53
N PHE A 58 32.63 13.05 6.84
CA PHE A 58 33.73 12.82 7.77
C PHE A 58 34.36 11.42 7.61
N GLU A 59 33.64 10.48 7.00
CA GLU A 59 34.07 9.08 6.83
C GLU A 59 35.26 8.91 5.87
N ALA A 60 35.48 9.88 4.97
CA ALA A 60 36.60 9.90 4.04
C ALA A 60 37.94 10.26 4.71
N CYS A 61 37.91 10.89 5.88
CA CYS A 61 39.11 11.25 6.62
C CYS A 61 39.87 10.00 7.09
N ARG A 62 41.21 10.11 7.11
CA ARG A 62 42.09 9.08 7.65
C ARG A 62 42.51 9.45 9.06
N ASP A 63 42.73 8.46 9.90
CA ASP A 63 43.35 8.63 11.21
C ASP A 63 44.89 8.74 11.10
N LEU A 64 45.54 9.06 12.22
CA LEU A 64 47.01 9.15 12.30
C LEU A 64 47.70 7.79 12.02
N SER A 65 46.96 6.69 12.10
CA SER A 65 47.44 5.35 11.75
C SER A 65 47.23 5.00 10.26
N GLY A 66 46.65 5.91 9.48
CA GLY A 66 46.39 5.75 8.04
C GLY A 66 45.13 4.95 7.69
N ARG A 67 44.29 4.57 8.65
CA ARG A 67 42.99 3.90 8.41
C ARG A 67 41.91 4.94 8.17
N ARG A 68 40.88 4.62 7.36
CA ARG A 68 39.74 5.53 7.14
C ARG A 68 38.76 5.43 8.31
N LEU A 69 38.17 6.57 8.70
CA LEU A 69 37.14 6.60 9.75
C LEU A 69 35.94 5.71 9.41
N LYS A 70 35.62 5.53 8.12
CA LYS A 70 34.63 4.57 7.66
C LYS A 70 34.86 3.16 8.20
N THR A 71 36.08 2.64 8.04
CA THR A 71 36.42 1.26 8.45
C THR A 71 36.27 1.07 9.95
N VAL A 72 36.65 2.09 10.74
CA VAL A 72 36.51 2.06 12.20
C VAL A 72 35.04 2.08 12.61
N ASN A 73 34.24 2.95 11.99
CA ASN A 73 32.81 3.04 12.27
C ASN A 73 32.08 1.76 11.86
N ASP A 74 32.44 1.16 10.72
CA ASP A 74 31.82 -0.08 10.25
C ASP A 74 32.18 -1.26 11.19
N ALA A 75 33.42 -1.33 11.69
CA ALA A 75 33.80 -2.32 12.70
C ALA A 75 33.00 -2.16 14.00
N LYS A 76 32.78 -0.92 14.46
CA LYS A 76 31.92 -0.63 15.63
C LYS A 76 30.48 -1.05 15.38
N LYS A 77 29.89 -0.67 14.24
CA LYS A 77 28.53 -1.07 13.86
C LYS A 77 28.36 -2.60 13.85
N ILE A 78 29.36 -3.32 13.35
CA ILE A 78 29.34 -4.80 13.34
C ILE A 78 29.42 -5.34 14.77
N ALA A 79 30.24 -4.76 15.65
CA ALA A 79 30.30 -5.14 17.06
C ALA A 79 28.98 -4.87 17.78
N ASP A 80 28.43 -3.66 17.64
CA ASP A 80 27.14 -3.26 18.23
C ASP A 80 26.01 -4.18 17.74
N PHE A 81 26.03 -4.57 16.46
CA PHE A 81 25.04 -5.50 15.91
C PHE A 81 25.12 -6.89 16.54
N LYS A 82 26.34 -7.41 16.76
CA LYS A 82 26.56 -8.68 17.45
C LYS A 82 26.12 -8.61 18.91
N GLU A 83 26.41 -7.51 19.60
CA GLU A 83 25.99 -7.28 20.98
C GLU A 83 24.46 -7.13 21.11
N ALA A 84 23.80 -6.57 20.08
CA ALA A 84 22.35 -6.45 20.03
C ALA A 84 21.62 -7.77 19.70
N GLU A 85 22.31 -8.81 19.22
CA GLU A 85 21.70 -10.12 18.93
C GLU A 85 20.92 -10.75 20.09
N PRO A 86 21.45 -10.86 21.32
CA PRO A 86 20.72 -11.44 22.44
C PRO A 86 19.42 -10.67 22.74
N GLU A 87 19.44 -9.35 22.67
CA GLU A 87 18.24 -8.53 22.88
C GLU A 87 17.22 -8.74 21.77
N ARG A 88 17.67 -8.80 20.51
CA ARG A 88 16.80 -9.09 19.36
C ARG A 88 16.18 -10.47 19.48
N LYS A 89 16.95 -11.48 19.86
CA LYS A 89 16.47 -12.86 20.11
C LYS A 89 15.44 -12.88 21.25
N ARG A 90 15.64 -12.11 22.34
CA ARG A 90 14.65 -11.98 23.43
C ARG A 90 13.34 -11.35 22.94
N LYS A 91 13.42 -10.21 22.23
CA LYS A 91 12.24 -9.53 21.66
C LYS A 91 11.46 -10.44 20.69
N LEU A 92 12.16 -11.19 19.83
CA LEU A 92 11.51 -12.15 18.93
C LEU A 92 10.82 -13.28 19.70
N LYS A 93 11.47 -13.83 20.74
CA LYS A 93 10.87 -14.85 21.60
C LYS A 93 9.62 -14.32 22.33
N GLU A 94 9.63 -13.08 22.81
CA GLU A 94 8.47 -12.45 23.45
C GLU A 94 7.32 -12.24 22.46
N GLN A 95 7.61 -11.78 21.25
CA GLN A 95 6.60 -11.63 20.21
C GLN A 95 5.99 -12.98 19.80
N LEU A 96 6.82 -14.02 19.67
CA LEU A 96 6.35 -15.37 19.38
C LEU A 96 5.46 -15.89 20.52
N LYS A 97 5.88 -15.72 21.78
CA LYS A 97 5.06 -16.07 22.95
C LYS A 97 3.73 -15.33 22.95
N ALA A 98 3.73 -14.03 22.67
CA ALA A 98 2.50 -13.23 22.61
C ALA A 98 1.58 -13.67 21.46
N LYS A 99 2.12 -14.06 20.30
CA LYS A 99 1.33 -14.63 19.19
C LYS A 99 0.73 -15.98 19.56
N ILE A 100 1.51 -16.86 20.20
CA ILE A 100 1.05 -18.16 20.69
C ILE A 100 -0.06 -17.96 21.72
N GLU A 101 0.13 -17.07 22.69
CA GLU A 101 -0.87 -16.77 23.72
C GLU A 101 -2.17 -16.21 23.12
N LYS A 102 -2.06 -15.33 22.11
CA LYS A 102 -3.23 -14.84 21.35
C LYS A 102 -3.94 -15.95 20.57
N GLY A 103 -3.20 -16.91 20.01
CA GLY A 103 -3.77 -18.06 19.32
C GLY A 103 -4.39 -19.11 20.24
N LEU A 104 -3.84 -19.27 21.45
CA LEU A 104 -4.37 -20.17 22.49
C LEU A 104 -5.61 -19.61 23.18
N LYS A 105 -5.77 -18.28 23.23
CA LYS A 105 -7.04 -17.65 23.59
C LYS A 105 -8.07 -18.02 22.53
N VAL A 106 -8.76 -19.14 22.75
CA VAL A 106 -9.87 -19.60 21.92
C VAL A 106 -10.81 -18.40 21.77
N PRO A 107 -11.06 -17.91 20.54
CA PRO A 107 -12.01 -16.83 20.35
C PRO A 107 -13.33 -17.30 20.92
N GLU A 108 -13.93 -16.52 21.82
CA GLU A 108 -15.27 -16.80 22.31
C GLU A 108 -16.18 -16.86 21.09
N GLN A 109 -16.52 -18.08 20.66
CA GLN A 109 -17.50 -18.30 19.62
C GLN A 109 -18.81 -17.79 20.21
N LYS A 110 -19.15 -16.53 19.90
CA LYS A 110 -20.45 -15.96 20.20
C LYS A 110 -21.46 -16.86 19.52
N LYS A 111 -22.09 -17.73 20.31
CA LYS A 111 -23.17 -18.59 19.85
C LYS A 111 -24.32 -17.65 19.51
N ILE A 112 -24.41 -17.26 18.24
CA ILE A 112 -25.54 -16.48 17.74
C ILE A 112 -26.74 -17.40 17.84
N ARG A 113 -27.56 -17.20 18.87
CA ARG A 113 -28.90 -17.79 18.94
C ARG A 113 -29.78 -16.95 18.03
N PHE A 114 -30.39 -17.60 17.05
CA PHE A 114 -31.31 -16.97 16.12
C PHE A 114 -32.67 -16.85 16.82
N ASP A 115 -32.82 -15.77 17.59
CA ASP A 115 -34.01 -15.49 18.42
C ASP A 115 -34.91 -14.41 17.76
N ASP A 116 -35.06 -14.47 16.44
CA ASP A 116 -35.94 -13.55 15.70
C ASP A 116 -37.37 -14.10 15.68
N THR A 117 -38.16 -13.78 16.71
CA THR A 117 -39.55 -14.24 16.84
C THR A 117 -40.45 -13.74 15.71
N GLU A 118 -40.20 -12.53 15.19
CA GLU A 118 -40.94 -11.95 14.08
C GLU A 118 -40.72 -12.74 12.77
N PHE A 119 -39.49 -13.19 12.52
CA PHE A 119 -39.18 -14.01 11.36
C PHE A 119 -39.90 -15.36 11.40
N VAL A 120 -39.93 -16.00 12.58
CA VAL A 120 -40.64 -17.28 12.78
C VAL A 120 -42.14 -17.12 12.54
N GLN A 121 -42.75 -16.07 13.10
CA GLN A 121 -44.18 -15.80 12.92
C GLN A 121 -44.52 -15.49 11.45
N ASN A 122 -43.73 -14.66 10.78
CA ASN A 122 -43.93 -14.34 9.36
C ASN A 122 -43.79 -15.59 8.48
N HIS A 123 -42.81 -16.45 8.76
CA HIS A 123 -42.64 -17.71 8.05
C HIS A 123 -43.83 -18.65 8.25
N GLU A 124 -44.35 -18.77 9.47
CA GLU A 124 -45.55 -19.57 9.76
C GLU A 124 -46.79 -19.05 9.01
N GLN A 125 -47.00 -17.74 9.02
CA GLN A 125 -48.12 -17.10 8.30
C GLN A 125 -48.04 -17.36 6.79
N VAL A 126 -46.87 -17.17 6.17
CA VAL A 126 -46.67 -17.47 4.74
C VAL A 126 -46.96 -18.94 4.43
N LEU A 127 -46.54 -19.87 5.30
CA LEU A 127 -46.84 -21.29 5.13
C LEU A 127 -48.34 -21.59 5.23
N GLU A 128 -49.06 -20.94 6.14
CA GLU A 128 -50.50 -21.09 6.29
C GLU A 128 -51.25 -20.53 5.06
N GLU A 129 -50.87 -19.36 4.58
CA GLU A 129 -51.42 -18.76 3.37
C GLU A 129 -51.21 -19.67 2.13
N VAL A 130 -50.01 -20.23 1.96
CA VAL A 130 -49.73 -21.19 0.87
C VAL A 130 -50.59 -22.45 1.03
N LYS A 131 -50.72 -23.00 2.24
CA LYS A 131 -51.60 -24.17 2.49
C LYS A 131 -53.05 -23.85 2.16
N GLU A 132 -53.52 -22.67 2.53
CA GLU A 132 -54.89 -22.24 2.25
C GLU A 132 -55.15 -22.01 0.77
N THR A 133 -54.25 -21.34 0.06
CA THR A 133 -54.38 -21.08 -1.38
C THR A 133 -54.39 -22.39 -2.17
N VAL A 134 -53.54 -23.36 -1.80
CA VAL A 134 -53.56 -24.71 -2.38
C VAL A 134 -54.86 -25.44 -2.04
N LYS A 135 -55.32 -25.42 -0.79
CA LYS A 135 -56.63 -26.00 -0.41
C LYS A 135 -57.78 -25.36 -1.19
N LYS A 136 -57.78 -24.03 -1.35
CA LYS A 136 -58.78 -23.27 -2.12
C LYS A 136 -58.68 -23.61 -3.61
N ALA A 137 -57.49 -23.76 -4.17
CA ALA A 137 -57.27 -24.13 -5.56
C ALA A 137 -57.70 -25.58 -5.86
N LEU A 138 -57.43 -26.52 -4.95
CA LEU A 138 -57.89 -27.91 -5.04
C LEU A 138 -59.42 -27.99 -4.93
N LYS A 139 -60.04 -27.23 -4.03
CA LYS A 139 -61.51 -27.15 -3.91
C LYS A 139 -62.18 -26.50 -5.13
N LYS A 140 -61.54 -25.49 -5.74
CA LYS A 140 -62.05 -24.81 -6.95
C LYS A 140 -61.82 -25.63 -8.23
N LYS A 141 -60.84 -26.54 -8.24
CA LYS A 141 -60.57 -27.47 -9.35
C LYS A 141 -61.05 -28.88 -9.01
N SER A 142 -62.37 -29.07 -8.96
CA SER A 142 -62.99 -30.40 -9.02
C SER A 142 -63.33 -30.77 -10.46
N VAL A 143 -62.32 -31.02 -11.32
CA VAL A 143 -62.30 -31.90 -12.53
C VAL A 143 -60.99 -31.70 -13.32
N PRO A 144 -60.58 -32.67 -14.16
CA PRO A 144 -59.78 -33.86 -13.84
C PRO A 144 -58.27 -33.65 -14.06
N LEU A 145 -57.48 -34.59 -13.54
CA LEU A 145 -56.05 -34.74 -13.82
C LEU A 145 -55.80 -34.88 -15.32
N LEU A 146 -55.19 -33.88 -15.96
CA LEU A 146 -54.50 -34.05 -17.23
C LEU A 146 -52.99 -33.97 -16.99
N VAL A 147 -52.41 -35.15 -16.80
CA VAL A 147 -50.99 -35.39 -16.99
C VAL A 147 -50.67 -35.07 -18.43
N LYS A 148 -49.91 -34.00 -18.68
CA LYS A 148 -49.21 -33.81 -19.95
C LYS A 148 -47.71 -33.72 -19.66
N LYS A 149 -47.05 -34.87 -19.82
CA LYS A 149 -45.60 -34.98 -19.97
C LYS A 149 -45.18 -34.33 -21.30
N LYS A 150 -44.19 -33.45 -21.22
CA LYS A 150 -43.07 -33.26 -22.15
C LYS A 150 -41.90 -32.75 -21.29
N SER A 151 -40.92 -33.61 -20.96
CA SER A 151 -39.61 -33.69 -21.63
C SER A 151 -38.97 -32.30 -21.70
N GLU A 152 -37.96 -31.97 -20.90
CA GLU A 152 -36.57 -32.39 -21.14
C GLU A 152 -35.71 -32.46 -19.86
N ASP A 153 -34.66 -33.26 -19.99
CA ASP A 153 -33.63 -33.67 -19.04
C ASP A 153 -32.95 -32.52 -18.29
N SER A 154 -32.91 -32.62 -16.96
CA SER A 154 -32.02 -31.80 -16.11
C SER A 154 -31.34 -32.69 -15.10
N GLY A 155 -30.32 -33.41 -15.57
CA GLY A 155 -29.43 -34.16 -14.72
C GLY A 155 -28.03 -34.26 -15.31
N ALA A 156 -27.12 -33.37 -14.88
CA ALA A 156 -25.79 -33.79 -14.39
C ALA A 156 -24.85 -32.59 -14.16
N GLY A 157 -24.41 -32.46 -12.90
CA GLY A 157 -23.01 -32.19 -12.57
C GLY A 157 -22.49 -30.76 -12.75
N ARG A 158 -22.68 -29.91 -11.73
CA ARG A 158 -21.71 -28.83 -11.50
C ARG A 158 -20.56 -29.41 -10.67
N THR A 159 -19.46 -29.73 -11.34
CA THR A 159 -18.17 -30.02 -10.71
C THR A 159 -17.72 -28.80 -9.91
N VAL A 160 -17.62 -28.93 -8.59
CA VAL A 160 -16.88 -27.94 -7.78
C VAL A 160 -15.45 -28.43 -7.75
N GLU A 161 -14.65 -27.96 -8.69
CA GLU A 161 -13.20 -28.10 -8.61
C GLU A 161 -12.71 -27.42 -7.33
N THR A 162 -12.13 -28.25 -6.46
CA THR A 162 -11.39 -27.85 -5.28
C THR A 162 -10.25 -26.92 -5.68
N LYS A 163 -10.41 -25.61 -5.41
CA LYS A 163 -9.27 -24.68 -5.40
C LYS A 163 -8.32 -25.10 -4.28
N LYS A 164 -7.26 -25.79 -4.69
CA LYS A 164 -6.07 -26.10 -3.90
C LYS A 164 -5.53 -24.80 -3.31
N ARG A 165 -5.70 -24.64 -2.00
CA ARG A 165 -5.09 -23.55 -1.22
C ARG A 165 -3.59 -23.83 -1.21
N ILE A 166 -2.83 -23.04 -1.97
CA ILE A 166 -1.38 -23.03 -1.93
C ILE A 166 -0.97 -22.17 -0.73
N TRP A 167 -0.79 -22.81 0.42
CA TRP A 167 -0.15 -22.21 1.58
C TRP A 167 0.57 -23.34 2.31
N GLY A 168 1.88 -23.42 2.08
CA GLY A 168 2.72 -24.48 2.60
C GLY A 168 3.94 -24.64 1.74
N ASP A 169 4.87 -23.69 1.85
CA ASP A 169 6.29 -24.00 1.83
C ASP A 169 7.03 -22.81 2.46
N SER A 170 7.28 -22.95 3.76
CA SER A 170 8.10 -22.05 4.56
C SER A 170 9.25 -22.89 5.07
N ASP A 171 10.07 -23.42 4.16
CA ASP A 171 11.30 -24.10 4.52
C ASP A 171 12.37 -23.06 4.86
N SER A 172 12.54 -22.92 6.17
CA SER A 172 13.63 -22.24 6.84
C SER A 172 14.81 -23.20 6.92
N GLU A 173 15.62 -23.28 5.87
CA GLU A 173 16.89 -24.00 5.94
C GLU A 173 17.92 -23.14 6.69
N GLY A 174 18.28 -23.63 7.87
CA GLY A 174 19.45 -23.21 8.62
C GLY A 174 20.56 -24.25 8.49
N SER A 175 21.79 -23.76 8.70
CA SER A 175 23.05 -24.43 9.00
C SER A 175 23.71 -25.28 7.90
N GLU A 176 24.75 -24.73 7.28
CA GLU A 176 26.03 -25.43 7.12
C GLU A 176 27.17 -24.46 7.47
N ASP A 177 27.98 -24.87 8.45
CA ASP A 177 29.23 -24.27 8.89
C ASP A 177 30.37 -24.67 7.93
N GLU A 178 31.21 -23.72 7.51
CA GLU A 178 32.61 -23.87 7.09
C GLU A 178 33.39 -22.60 7.50
#